data_AF-A0A3G8JP00-F1
#
_entry.id   AF-A0A3G8JP00-F1
#
_cell.length_a   1.000
_cell.length_b   1.000
_cell.length_c   1.000
_cell.angle_alpha   90.00
_cell.angle_beta   90.00
_cell.angle_gamma   90.00
#
_symmetry.space_group_name_H-M   'P 1'
#
loop_
_entity.id
_entity.type
_entity.pdbx_description
1 polymer ?
#
loop_
_entity_poly.entity_id
_entity_poly.type
_entity_poly.pdbx_seq_one_letter_code
_entity_poly.pdbx_strand_id
1 'polypeptide(L)'
;MNRELLLEGLALSADDDAGLTTAFYERLFDDHPEVRDLFSADMRAQASMLQEALVAVLDHLDDPAWLQAHLGSLGARHAGYGVTPQMFGLVASTLVATMAERAGSQWTTPMTEAWEEALSAVAGLMLAGYPENAR
;
A
#
# COMPACT_ATOMS: atom_id res chain seq x y z
N MET A 1 5.36 15.03 -2.05
CA MET A 1 5.64 13.94 -1.09
C MET A 1 6.76 14.32 -0.14
N ASN A 2 6.49 14.29 1.17
CA ASN A 2 7.48 14.51 2.21
C ASN A 2 8.15 13.17 2.61
N ARG A 3 9.36 12.93 2.09
CA ARG A 3 10.10 11.67 2.32
C ARG A 3 10.37 11.39 3.80
N GLU A 4 10.66 12.42 4.59
CA GLU A 4 10.97 12.27 6.01
C GLU A 4 9.77 11.73 6.79
N LEU A 5 8.58 12.32 6.59
CA LEU A 5 7.34 11.87 7.23
C LEU A 5 6.95 10.45 6.82
N LEU A 6 7.21 10.07 5.56
CA LEU A 6 6.93 8.72 5.08
C LEU A 6 7.83 7.69 5.76
N LEU A 7 9.14 7.96 5.80
CA LEU A 7 10.11 7.07 6.46
C LEU A 7 9.86 6.97 7.97
N GLU A 8 9.58 8.09 8.62
CA GLU A 8 9.27 8.12 10.05
C GLU A 8 7.97 7.33 10.34
N GLY A 9 6.92 7.56 9.55
CA GLY A 9 5.67 6.81 9.69
C GLY A 9 5.85 5.30 9.49
N LEU A 10 6.66 4.88 8.51
CA LEU A 10 6.97 3.46 8.33
C LEU A 10 7.78 2.92 9.51
N ALA A 11 8.80 3.63 9.96
CA ALA A 11 9.67 3.18 11.05
C ALA A 11 8.93 3.05 12.38
N LEU A 12 7.96 3.93 12.66
CA LEU A 12 7.14 3.88 13.88
C LEU A 12 6.13 2.73 13.90
N SER A 13 5.75 2.21 12.73
CA SER A 13 4.67 1.24 12.59
C SER A 13 5.15 -0.16 12.17
N ALA A 14 6.30 -0.27 11.51
CA ALA A 14 6.89 -1.52 11.06
C ALA A 14 7.62 -2.29 12.18
N ASP A 15 7.77 -3.60 11.98
CA ASP A 15 8.66 -4.48 12.73
C ASP A 15 9.39 -5.41 11.74
N ASP A 16 10.38 -6.16 12.23
CA ASP A 16 11.28 -6.97 11.38
C ASP A 16 10.61 -8.17 10.70
N ASP A 17 9.40 -8.59 11.13
CA ASP A 17 8.74 -9.84 10.69
C ASP A 17 7.45 -9.59 9.90
N ALA A 18 7.37 -8.46 9.18
CA ALA A 18 6.20 -8.07 8.39
C ALA A 18 4.90 -8.00 9.24
N GLY A 19 5.02 -7.67 10.53
CA GLY A 19 3.90 -7.56 11.46
C GLY A 19 2.99 -6.38 11.15
N LEU A 20 3.52 -5.30 10.55
CA LEU A 20 2.69 -4.22 10.00
C LEU A 20 1.77 -4.73 8.90
N THR A 21 2.32 -5.43 7.90
CA THR A 21 1.54 -5.89 6.76
C THR A 21 0.62 -7.07 7.11
N THR A 22 1.00 -7.87 8.10
CA THR A 22 0.10 -8.88 8.70
C THR A 22 -1.11 -8.21 9.37
N ALA A 23 -0.88 -7.25 10.27
CA ALA A 23 -1.97 -6.51 10.93
C ALA A 23 -2.85 -5.76 9.93
N PHE A 24 -2.24 -5.22 8.85
CA PHE A 24 -2.97 -4.59 7.76
C PHE A 24 -3.93 -5.57 7.07
N TYR A 25 -3.48 -6.79 6.75
CA TYR A 25 -4.33 -7.77 6.07
C TYR A 25 -5.44 -8.30 6.99
N GLU A 26 -5.16 -8.51 8.26
CA GLU A 26 -6.18 -8.84 9.27
C GLU A 26 -7.27 -7.77 9.28
N ARG A 27 -6.88 -6.50 9.42
CA ARG A 27 -7.81 -5.37 9.42
C ARG A 27 -8.55 -5.21 8.09
N LEU A 28 -7.88 -5.42 6.96
CA LEU A 28 -8.49 -5.34 5.63
C LEU A 28 -9.61 -6.36 5.47
N PHE A 29 -9.40 -7.60 5.91
CA PHE A 29 -10.39 -8.66 5.75
C PHE A 29 -11.52 -8.58 6.79
N ASP A 30 -11.26 -8.00 7.95
CA ASP A 30 -12.30 -7.70 8.94
C ASP A 30 -13.21 -6.57 8.46
N ASP A 31 -12.65 -5.47 7.94
CA ASP A 31 -13.41 -4.30 7.48
C ASP A 31 -14.05 -4.54 6.08
N HIS A 32 -13.37 -5.29 5.21
CA HIS A 32 -13.73 -5.50 3.81
C HIS A 32 -13.66 -6.99 3.41
N PRO A 33 -14.52 -7.86 3.97
CA PRO A 33 -14.47 -9.30 3.69
C PRO A 33 -14.66 -9.64 2.20
N GLU A 34 -15.28 -8.76 1.41
CA GLU A 34 -15.46 -8.92 -0.03
C GLU A 34 -14.16 -8.99 -0.83
N VAL A 35 -13.04 -8.47 -0.31
CA VAL A 35 -11.76 -8.54 -1.01
C VAL A 35 -10.99 -9.82 -0.70
N ARG A 36 -11.40 -10.60 0.31
CA ARG A 36 -10.65 -11.78 0.78
C ARG A 36 -10.43 -12.81 -0.32
N ASP A 37 -11.42 -13.02 -1.18
CA ASP A 37 -11.37 -14.01 -2.26
C ASP A 37 -10.33 -13.67 -3.35
N LEU A 38 -9.80 -12.44 -3.37
CA LEU A 38 -8.72 -12.03 -4.27
C LEU A 38 -7.33 -12.47 -3.77
N PHE A 39 -7.23 -12.93 -2.52
CA PHE A 39 -5.97 -13.30 -1.89
C PHE A 39 -5.84 -14.80 -1.69
N SER A 40 -4.61 -15.30 -1.75
CA SER A 40 -4.32 -16.71 -1.49
C SER A 40 -4.53 -17.08 -0.01
N ALA A 41 -4.40 -18.37 0.32
CA ALA A 41 -4.39 -18.81 1.72
C ALA A 41 -3.08 -18.46 2.44
N ASP A 42 -1.96 -18.34 1.71
CA ASP A 42 -0.67 -17.98 2.28
C ASP A 42 -0.54 -16.45 2.39
N MET A 43 -0.93 -15.95 3.56
CA MET A 43 -0.87 -14.52 3.87
C MET A 43 0.51 -14.05 4.31
N ARG A 44 1.42 -14.95 4.72
CA ARG A 44 2.76 -14.55 5.15
C ARG A 44 3.57 -14.09 3.94
N ALA A 45 3.57 -14.87 2.87
CA ALA A 45 4.23 -14.48 1.63
C ALA A 45 3.67 -13.15 1.10
N GLN A 46 2.35 -12.98 1.16
CA GLN A 46 1.67 -11.77 0.72
C GLN A 46 2.05 -10.54 1.59
N ALA A 47 2.14 -10.71 2.91
CA ALA A 47 2.57 -9.67 3.84
C ALA A 47 4.01 -9.23 3.58
N SER A 48 4.94 -10.17 3.35
CA SER A 48 6.32 -9.86 2.98
C SER A 48 6.41 -9.12 1.64
N MET A 49 5.67 -9.56 0.62
CA MET A 49 5.64 -8.89 -0.68
C MET A 49 5.15 -7.43 -0.59
N LEU A 50 4.13 -7.17 0.24
CA LEU A 50 3.66 -5.81 0.47
C LEU A 50 4.71 -4.95 1.19
N GLN A 51 5.37 -5.51 2.20
CA GLN A 51 6.43 -4.81 2.94
C GLN A 51 7.56 -4.40 1.98
N GLU A 52 8.03 -5.33 1.15
CA GLU A 52 9.07 -5.09 0.14
C GLU A 52 8.63 -4.03 -0.88
N ALA A 53 7.37 -4.07 -1.34
CA ALA A 53 6.84 -3.09 -2.28
C ALA A 53 6.80 -1.67 -1.68
N LEU A 54 6.40 -1.52 -0.42
CA LEU A 54 6.39 -0.23 0.28
C LEU A 54 7.81 0.35 0.40
N VAL A 55 8.77 -0.47 0.83
CA VAL A 55 10.18 -0.06 0.94
C VAL A 55 10.74 0.35 -0.44
N ALA A 56 10.50 -0.46 -1.48
CA ALA A 56 10.99 -0.17 -2.82
C ALA A 56 10.44 1.15 -3.37
N VAL A 57 9.17 1.48 -3.12
CA VAL A 57 8.59 2.78 -3.49
C VAL A 57 9.28 3.92 -2.75
N LEU A 58 9.51 3.78 -1.43
CA LEU A 58 10.18 4.82 -0.63
C LEU A 58 11.65 5.04 -1.03
N ASP A 59 12.32 4.00 -1.50
CA ASP A 59 13.69 4.07 -2.02
C ASP A 59 13.78 4.78 -3.38
N HIS A 60 12.69 4.77 -4.16
CA HIS A 60 12.65 5.34 -5.51
C HIS A 60 11.73 6.57 -5.64
N LEU A 61 11.41 7.27 -4.53
CA LEU A 61 10.52 8.44 -4.55
C LEU A 61 10.97 9.53 -5.54
N ASP A 62 12.29 9.69 -5.70
CA ASP A 62 12.90 10.69 -6.58
C ASP A 62 13.24 10.12 -7.98
N ASP A 63 12.78 8.90 -8.31
CA ASP A 63 12.94 8.27 -9.62
C ASP A 63 11.58 8.05 -10.31
N PRO A 64 11.03 9.07 -10.98
CA PRO A 64 9.75 8.96 -11.68
C PRO A 64 9.75 7.90 -12.79
N ALA A 65 10.89 7.61 -13.41
CA ALA A 65 10.98 6.64 -14.49
C ALA A 65 10.87 5.21 -13.94
N TRP A 66 11.56 4.93 -12.84
CA TRP A 66 11.43 3.67 -12.11
C TRP A 66 10.00 3.47 -11.62
N LEU A 67 9.41 4.47 -10.97
CA LEU A 67 8.05 4.40 -10.43
C LEU A 67 7.02 4.11 -11.52
N GLN A 68 7.06 4.84 -12.63
CA GLN A 68 6.15 4.62 -13.76
C GLN A 68 6.26 3.21 -14.34
N ALA A 69 7.48 2.74 -14.60
CA ALA A 69 7.70 1.43 -15.20
C ALA A 69 7.27 0.28 -14.26
N HIS A 70 7.66 0.35 -12.98
CA HIS A 70 7.40 -0.72 -12.02
C HIS A 70 5.95 -0.74 -11.55
N LEU A 71 5.39 0.42 -11.19
CA LEU A 71 4.00 0.50 -10.71
C LEU A 71 2.99 0.28 -11.84
N GLY A 72 3.26 0.74 -13.06
CA GLY A 72 2.41 0.42 -14.21
C GLY A 72 2.36 -1.09 -14.48
N SER A 73 3.51 -1.76 -14.49
CA SER A 73 3.59 -3.22 -14.63
C SER A 73 2.88 -3.96 -13.49
N LEU A 74 3.06 -3.50 -12.25
CA LEU A 74 2.39 -4.05 -11.08
C LEU A 74 0.86 -3.86 -11.17
N GLY A 75 0.41 -2.69 -11.64
CA GLY A 75 -0.99 -2.37 -11.87
C GLY A 75 -1.64 -3.29 -12.90
N ALA A 76 -0.97 -3.56 -14.02
CA ALA A 76 -1.46 -4.53 -15.02
C ALA A 76 -1.71 -5.93 -14.43
N ARG A 77 -0.85 -6.37 -13.49
CA ARG A 77 -1.06 -7.64 -12.76
C ARG A 77 -2.26 -7.56 -11.82
N HIS A 78 -2.42 -6.45 -11.09
CA HIS A 78 -3.56 -6.24 -10.19
C HIS A 78 -4.90 -6.27 -10.95
N ALA A 79 -4.95 -5.67 -12.15
CA ALA A 79 -6.11 -5.79 -13.02
C ALA A 79 -6.40 -7.25 -13.38
N GLY A 80 -5.36 -8.04 -13.69
CA GLY A 80 -5.46 -9.47 -13.94
C GLY A 80 -5.93 -10.30 -12.74
N TYR A 81 -5.72 -9.81 -11.52
CA TYR A 81 -6.25 -10.42 -10.29
C TYR A 81 -7.70 -10.03 -9.99
N GLY A 82 -8.28 -9.11 -10.75
CA GLY A 82 -9.65 -8.61 -10.53
C GLY A 82 -9.77 -7.47 -9.53
N VAL A 83 -8.64 -6.83 -9.17
CA VAL A 83 -8.66 -5.62 -8.33
C VAL A 83 -9.30 -4.47 -9.11
N THR A 84 -10.24 -3.77 -8.49
CA THR A 84 -10.93 -2.62 -9.10
C THR A 84 -10.32 -1.30 -8.65
N PRO A 85 -10.52 -0.19 -9.38
CA PRO A 85 -10.05 1.13 -8.96
C PRO A 85 -10.54 1.54 -7.55
N GLN A 86 -11.76 1.15 -7.17
CA GLN A 86 -12.34 1.46 -5.87
C GLN A 86 -11.59 0.76 -4.72
N MET A 87 -11.07 -0.45 -4.95
CA MET A 87 -10.37 -1.22 -3.92
C MET A 87 -9.05 -0.57 -3.48
N PHE A 88 -8.41 0.26 -4.32
CA PHE A 88 -7.22 1.02 -3.91
C PHE A 88 -7.51 1.97 -2.75
N GLY A 89 -8.70 2.59 -2.71
CA GLY A 89 -9.11 3.45 -1.60
C GLY A 89 -9.29 2.69 -0.29
N LEU A 90 -9.78 1.44 -0.37
CA LEU A 90 -9.90 0.56 0.80
C LEU A 90 -8.51 0.22 1.33
N VAL A 91 -7.63 -0.26 0.47
CA VAL A 91 -6.24 -0.59 0.83
C VAL A 91 -5.52 0.61 1.43
N ALA A 92 -5.63 1.79 0.82
CA ALA A 92 -4.95 2.98 1.28
C ALA A 92 -5.43 3.41 2.67
N SER A 93 -6.75 3.51 2.87
CA SER A 93 -7.31 3.92 4.16
C SER A 93 -7.03 2.87 5.25
N THR A 94 -7.10 1.57 4.93
CA THR A 94 -6.79 0.51 5.87
C THR A 94 -5.32 0.52 6.29
N LEU A 95 -4.39 0.72 5.35
CA LEU A 95 -2.97 0.78 5.66
C LEU A 95 -2.63 1.96 6.57
N VAL A 96 -3.11 3.17 6.23
CA VAL A 96 -2.87 4.37 7.03
C VAL A 96 -3.42 4.22 8.45
N ALA A 97 -4.65 3.69 8.59
CA ALA A 97 -5.23 3.44 9.91
C ALA A 97 -4.44 2.40 10.72
N THR A 98 -3.96 1.33 10.06
CA THR A 98 -3.10 0.31 10.72
C THR A 98 -1.79 0.92 11.18
N MET A 99 -1.14 1.76 10.36
CA MET A 99 0.09 2.46 10.73
C MET A 99 -0.13 3.40 11.91
N ALA A 100 -1.22 4.18 11.88
CA ALA A 100 -1.58 5.10 12.95
C ALA A 100 -1.85 4.39 14.27
N GLU A 101 -2.57 3.27 14.25
CA GLU A 101 -2.84 2.47 15.45
C GLU A 101 -1.55 1.93 16.07
N ARG A 102 -0.65 1.39 15.24
CA ARG A 102 0.62 0.80 15.69
C ARG A 102 1.61 1.84 16.21
N ALA A 103 1.69 3.00 15.55
CA ALA A 103 2.55 4.11 15.97
C ALA A 103 1.99 4.88 17.19
N GLY A 104 0.70 4.68 17.52
CA GLY A 104 0.06 5.24 18.71
C GLY A 104 0.20 6.75 18.80
N SER A 105 0.59 7.27 19.97
CA SER A 105 0.72 8.72 20.20
C SER A 105 1.82 9.41 19.41
N GLN A 106 2.71 8.65 18.74
CA GLN A 106 3.75 9.19 17.89
C GLN A 106 3.26 9.45 16.47
N TRP A 107 2.11 8.88 16.07
CA TRP A 107 1.51 9.18 14.78
C TRP A 107 0.91 10.58 14.77
N THR A 108 1.15 11.32 13.69
CA THR A 108 0.73 12.72 13.57
C THR A 108 -0.14 12.95 12.35
N THR A 109 -0.96 14.01 12.36
CA THR A 109 -1.78 14.41 11.21
C THR A 109 -0.95 14.60 9.92
N PRO A 110 0.23 15.26 9.96
CA PRO A 110 1.11 15.33 8.78
C PRO A 110 1.56 13.97 8.24
N MET A 111 1.72 12.95 9.09
CA MET A 111 2.05 11.60 8.62
C MET A 111 0.87 10.99 7.86
N THR A 112 -0.36 11.13 8.37
CA THR A 112 -1.58 10.73 7.64
C THR A 112 -1.63 11.37 6.26
N GLU A 113 -1.51 12.70 6.19
CA GLU A 113 -1.59 13.45 4.93
C GLU A 113 -0.48 13.01 3.94
N ALA A 114 0.75 12.83 4.43
CA ALA A 114 1.87 12.39 3.60
C ALA A 114 1.64 10.98 3.04
N TRP A 115 1.14 10.05 3.86
CA TRP A 115 0.86 8.67 3.43
C TRP A 115 -0.34 8.59 2.49
N GLU A 116 -1.40 9.36 2.71
CA GLU A 116 -2.53 9.44 1.79
C GLU A 116 -2.12 10.00 0.42
N GLU A 117 -1.31 11.07 0.39
CA GLU A 117 -0.73 11.62 -0.84
C GLU A 117 0.10 10.56 -1.58
N ALA A 118 0.98 9.86 -0.86
CA ALA A 118 1.85 8.82 -1.40
C ALA A 118 1.06 7.67 -2.02
N LEU A 119 0.09 7.13 -1.28
CA LEU A 119 -0.72 5.99 -1.71
C LEU A 119 -1.63 6.37 -2.88
N SER A 120 -2.16 7.60 -2.89
CA SER A 120 -2.91 8.12 -4.05
C SER A 120 -2.03 8.23 -5.29
N ALA A 121 -0.77 8.69 -5.17
CA ALA A 121 0.16 8.76 -6.29
C ALA A 121 0.51 7.35 -6.82
N VAL A 122 0.80 6.40 -5.92
CA VAL A 122 1.05 5.00 -6.26
C VAL A 122 -0.14 4.38 -6.98
N ALA A 123 -1.35 4.54 -6.44
CA ALA A 123 -2.58 4.04 -7.06
C ALA A 123 -2.77 4.62 -8.47
N GLY A 124 -2.54 5.93 -8.65
CA GLY A 124 -2.61 6.56 -9.97
C GLY A 124 -1.65 5.95 -10.99
N LEU A 125 -0.41 5.68 -10.60
CA LEU A 125 0.59 5.03 -11.46
C LEU A 125 0.23 3.57 -11.77
N MET A 126 -0.33 2.84 -10.80
CA MET A 126 -0.81 1.47 -11.02
C MET A 126 -2.01 1.46 -11.98
N LEU A 127 -2.98 2.35 -11.80
CA LEU A 127 -4.14 2.49 -12.68
C LEU A 127 -3.74 2.90 -14.10
N ALA A 128 -2.67 3.67 -14.26
CA ALA A 128 -2.10 3.96 -15.58
C ALA A 128 -1.54 2.71 -16.30
N GLY A 129 -1.36 1.60 -15.59
CA GLY A 129 -1.03 0.29 -16.15
C GLY A 129 -2.23 -0.62 -16.44
N TYR A 130 -3.43 -0.27 -16.00
CA TYR A 130 -4.64 -1.07 -16.27
C TYR A 130 -4.98 -1.05 -17.76
N PRO A 131 -5.53 -2.14 -18.32
CA PRO A 131 -6.02 -2.13 -19.69
C PRO A 131 -7.20 -1.14 -19.82
N GLU A 132 -7.37 -0.52 -21.00
CA GLU A 132 -8.34 0.59 -21.20
C GLU A 132 -9.79 0.23 -20.85
N ASN A 133 -10.15 -1.05 -20.90
CA ASN A 133 -11.48 -1.56 -20.55
C ASN A 133 -11.68 -1.84 -19.05
N ALA A 134 -10.63 -1.71 -18.24
CA ALA A 134 -10.65 -1.97 -16.80
C ALA A 134 -10.44 -0.71 -15.94
N ARG A 135 -10.31 0.47 -16.57
CA ARG A 135 -10.15 1.77 -15.90
C ARG A 135 -11.48 2.42 -15.58
#